data_AF-A0A7V2RI58-F1
#
_entry.id   AF-A0A7V2RI58-F1
#
_cell.length_a   1.000
_cell.length_b   1.000
_cell.length_c   1.000
_cell.angle_alpha   90.00
_cell.angle_beta   90.00
_cell.angle_gamma   90.00
#
_symmetry.space_group_name_H-M   'P 1'
#
loop_
_entity.id
_entity.type
_entity.pdbx_description
1 polymer ?
#
loop_
_entity_poly.entity_id
_entity_poly.type
_entity_poly.pdbx_seq_one_letter_code
_entity_poly.pdbx_strand_id
1 'polypeptide(L)'
;MMRKVLISLIAVLFVAPVLLAGCQSGIARDTYDNVVSQLNNAQNTITQLQEQIDDLEETKEAAEQDLEVAWATIDDLQVQISGMTGQYDLTGDTVLETVTNIIEFYHDTHAYSKPDLFVCSDMASEVWSMLKARGIDARIVVGNIDVAIDDIILSDHAWLLAEIDEGQYLALETTGGYVVYEDENPLYYRGWYFDSPADMKSYNELIKEYNVRVEIANDLIARDNQVVDQYNQSTNSSERAKLEAVHEMLEEIILAHEAELYTIGDIISGLASRCGT
;
A
#
# COMPACT_ATOMS: atom_id res chain seq x y z
N MET A 1 34.42 -49.05 0.95
CA MET A 1 34.92 -50.45 0.93
C MET A 1 36.15 -50.73 1.81
N MET A 2 37.07 -49.78 2.06
CA MET A 2 38.28 -50.02 2.89
C MET A 2 38.05 -50.10 4.42
N ARG A 3 36.95 -49.55 4.96
CA ARG A 3 36.69 -49.54 6.42
C ARG A 3 36.21 -50.89 6.98
N LYS A 4 35.44 -51.68 6.21
CA LYS A 4 34.90 -52.99 6.67
C LYS A 4 36.00 -54.04 6.91
N VAL A 5 37.19 -53.88 6.31
CA VAL A 5 38.32 -54.83 6.44
C VAL A 5 39.15 -54.60 7.71
N LEU A 6 39.20 -53.37 8.23
CA LEU A 6 40.14 -53.03 9.32
C LEU A 6 39.69 -53.55 10.70
N ILE A 7 38.38 -53.62 10.95
CA ILE A 7 37.85 -54.02 12.27
C ILE A 7 37.86 -55.54 12.46
N SER A 8 37.59 -56.32 11.42
CA SER A 8 37.65 -57.80 11.49
C SER A 8 39.06 -58.33 11.75
N LEU A 9 40.11 -57.59 11.37
CA LEU A 9 41.50 -58.02 11.58
C LEU A 9 41.97 -57.92 13.03
N ILE A 10 41.39 -57.01 13.84
CA ILE A 10 41.83 -56.79 15.23
C ILE A 10 41.29 -57.87 16.17
N ALA A 11 40.09 -58.42 15.92
CA ALA A 11 39.51 -59.48 16.74
C ALA A 11 40.29 -60.81 16.64
N VAL A 12 40.88 -61.11 15.48
CA VAL A 12 41.69 -62.32 15.28
C VAL A 12 43.06 -62.20 15.96
N LEU A 13 43.61 -60.98 16.09
CA LEU A 13 44.95 -60.77 16.63
C LEU A 13 45.07 -60.95 18.15
N PHE A 14 43.97 -60.81 18.90
CA PHE A 14 43.99 -60.92 20.38
C PHE A 14 43.66 -62.32 20.92
N VAL A 15 43.08 -63.23 20.13
CA VAL A 15 42.70 -64.58 20.60
C VAL A 15 43.84 -65.60 20.40
N ALA A 16 44.70 -65.39 19.41
CA ALA A 16 45.79 -66.31 19.10
C ALA A 16 46.88 -66.47 20.20
N PRO A 17 47.25 -65.45 21.01
CA PRO A 17 48.32 -65.61 21.99
C PRO A 17 47.94 -66.41 23.23
N VAL A 18 46.64 -66.56 23.56
CA VAL A 18 46.19 -67.25 24.78
C VAL A 18 46.24 -68.78 24.62
N LEU A 19 46.31 -69.30 23.40
CA LEU A 19 46.33 -70.75 23.13
C LEU A 19 47.73 -71.36 23.01
N LEU A 20 48.81 -70.56 23.03
CA LEU A 20 50.17 -71.05 22.71
C LEU A 20 51.21 -70.96 23.83
N ALA A 21 50.86 -70.51 25.04
CA ALA A 21 51.73 -70.61 26.20
C ALA A 21 51.29 -71.79 27.09
N GLY A 22 51.98 -72.93 26.96
CA GLY A 22 51.73 -74.12 27.76
C GLY A 22 52.07 -73.92 29.24
N CYS A 23 51.19 -74.44 30.12
CA CYS A 23 51.52 -75.04 31.43
C CYS A 23 50.24 -75.66 32.06
N GLN A 24 50.09 -76.98 31.96
CA GLN A 24 49.41 -77.96 32.84
C GLN A 24 48.06 -77.72 33.58
N SER A 25 47.33 -76.63 33.37
CA SER A 25 45.92 -76.51 33.81
C SER A 25 45.04 -76.06 32.66
N GLY A 26 44.28 -76.99 32.06
CA GLY A 26 43.34 -76.69 30.99
C GLY A 26 42.31 -75.64 31.43
N ILE A 27 41.95 -74.73 30.52
CA ILE A 27 40.87 -73.76 30.75
C ILE A 27 39.58 -74.56 31.03
N ALA A 28 38.89 -74.24 32.13
CA ALA A 28 37.62 -74.87 32.45
C ALA A 28 36.62 -74.63 31.31
N ARG A 29 35.88 -75.67 30.91
CA ARG A 29 34.93 -75.61 29.78
C ARG A 29 33.96 -74.44 29.90
N ASP A 30 33.47 -74.16 31.10
CA ASP A 30 32.56 -73.04 31.36
C ASP A 30 33.20 -71.67 31.07
N THR A 31 34.52 -71.53 31.29
CA THR A 31 35.27 -70.32 30.94
C THR A 31 35.39 -70.17 29.43
N TYR A 32 35.66 -71.27 28.71
CA TYR A 32 35.70 -71.26 27.25
C TYR A 32 34.33 -70.90 26.65
N ASP A 33 33.26 -71.57 27.11
CA ASP A 33 31.89 -71.33 26.63
C ASP A 33 31.43 -69.89 26.92
N ASN A 34 31.83 -69.32 28.06
CA ASN A 34 31.58 -67.91 28.37
C ASN A 34 32.29 -66.96 27.39
N VAL A 35 33.57 -67.18 27.10
CA VAL A 35 34.33 -66.36 26.14
C VAL A 35 33.76 -66.48 24.73
N VAL A 36 33.36 -67.67 24.28
CA VAL A 36 32.69 -67.87 23.00
C VAL A 36 31.36 -67.11 22.94
N SER A 37 30.56 -67.17 24.01
CA SER A 37 29.31 -66.41 24.12
C SER A 37 29.55 -64.89 24.08
N GLN A 38 30.55 -64.39 24.79
CA GLN A 38 30.95 -62.98 24.74
C GLN A 38 31.40 -62.56 23.34
N LEU A 39 32.18 -63.40 22.65
CA LEU A 39 32.62 -63.15 21.28
C LEU A 39 31.42 -63.07 20.33
N ASN A 40 30.47 -64.01 20.42
CA ASN A 40 29.27 -64.00 19.59
C ASN A 40 28.40 -62.76 19.86
N ASN A 41 28.25 -62.36 21.13
CA ASN A 41 27.52 -61.14 21.49
C ASN A 41 28.21 -59.87 20.97
N ALA A 42 29.53 -59.80 21.08
CA ALA A 42 30.32 -58.69 20.53
C ALA A 42 30.21 -58.63 19.00
N GLN A 43 30.24 -59.78 18.32
CA GLN A 43 30.04 -59.87 16.87
C GLN A 43 28.65 -59.37 16.46
N ASN A 44 27.59 -59.80 17.17
CA ASN A 44 26.23 -59.32 16.91
C ASN A 44 26.10 -57.80 17.13
N THR A 45 26.72 -57.28 18.20
CA THR A 45 26.73 -55.84 18.49
C THR A 45 27.46 -55.06 17.38
N ILE A 46 28.60 -55.57 16.90
CA ILE A 46 29.33 -54.96 15.79
C ILE A 46 28.47 -54.93 14.52
N THR A 47 27.76 -56.01 14.20
CA THR A 47 26.85 -56.04 13.04
C THR A 47 25.73 -55.00 13.17
N GLN A 48 25.08 -54.90 14.34
CA GLN A 48 24.03 -53.91 14.59
C GLN A 48 24.54 -52.47 14.49
N LEU A 49 25.73 -52.18 15.02
CA LEU A 49 26.34 -50.85 14.91
C LEU A 49 26.74 -50.53 13.46
N GLN A 50 27.17 -51.53 12.68
CA GLN A 50 27.45 -51.33 11.25
C GLN A 50 26.17 -50.99 10.48
N GLU A 51 25.05 -51.64 10.77
CA GLU A 51 23.76 -51.33 10.16
C GLU A 51 23.29 -49.91 10.53
N GLN A 52 23.39 -49.51 11.81
CA GLN A 52 23.08 -48.14 12.23
C GLN A 52 23.98 -47.07 11.58
N ILE A 53 25.26 -47.38 11.36
CA ILE A 53 26.18 -46.47 10.66
C ILE A 53 25.75 -46.33 9.19
N ASP A 54 25.44 -47.44 8.52
CA ASP A 54 25.00 -47.42 7.13
C ASP A 54 23.68 -46.61 6.98
N ASP A 55 22.70 -46.78 7.88
CA ASP A 55 21.43 -45.98 7.92
C ASP A 55 21.67 -44.48 8.18
N LEU A 56 22.58 -44.14 9.10
CA LEU A 56 22.94 -42.75 9.40
C LEU A 56 23.68 -42.10 8.24
N GLU A 57 24.53 -42.85 7.53
CA GLU A 57 25.19 -42.38 6.31
C GLU A 57 24.15 -42.07 5.22
N GLU A 58 23.16 -42.94 5.00
CA GLU A 58 22.06 -42.69 4.05
C GLU A 58 21.22 -41.46 4.43
N THR A 59 20.84 -41.35 5.72
CA THR A 59 20.07 -40.19 6.22
C THR A 59 20.87 -38.90 6.08
N LYS A 60 22.18 -38.94 6.32
CA LYS A 60 23.07 -37.78 6.15
C LYS A 60 23.14 -37.35 4.69
N GLU A 61 23.29 -38.29 3.75
CA GLU A 61 23.32 -38.00 2.31
C GLU A 61 22.00 -37.39 1.84
N ALA A 62 20.85 -37.93 2.28
CA ALA A 62 19.54 -37.35 1.98
C ALA A 62 19.39 -35.92 2.53
N ALA A 63 19.82 -35.68 3.79
CA ALA A 63 19.77 -34.36 4.40
C ALA A 63 20.71 -33.35 3.70
N GLU A 64 21.87 -33.78 3.23
CA GLU A 64 22.79 -32.95 2.44
C GLU A 64 22.17 -32.56 1.09
N GLN A 65 21.48 -33.49 0.43
CA GLN A 65 20.75 -33.21 -0.81
C GLN A 65 19.58 -32.25 -0.59
N ASP A 66 18.77 -32.46 0.46
CA ASP A 66 17.66 -31.56 0.82
C ASP A 66 18.15 -30.16 1.15
N LEU A 67 19.30 -30.04 1.83
CA LEU A 67 19.93 -28.75 2.13
C LEU A 67 20.36 -28.03 0.85
N GLU A 68 20.93 -28.74 -0.13
CA GLU A 68 21.30 -28.17 -1.43
C GLU A 68 20.07 -27.63 -2.18
N VAL A 69 18.97 -28.40 -2.20
CA VAL A 69 17.70 -27.97 -2.82
C VAL A 69 17.12 -26.74 -2.11
N ALA A 70 17.18 -26.70 -0.77
CA ALA A 70 16.70 -25.57 0.02
C ALA A 70 17.50 -24.29 -0.27
N TRP A 71 18.83 -24.39 -0.40
CA TRP A 71 19.67 -23.25 -0.78
C TRP A 71 19.34 -22.74 -2.18
N ALA A 72 19.18 -23.63 -3.16
CA ALA A 72 18.77 -23.23 -4.51
C ALA A 72 17.40 -22.52 -4.53
N THR A 73 16.47 -22.96 -3.67
CA THR A 73 15.14 -22.31 -3.51
C THR A 73 15.27 -20.93 -2.87
N ILE A 74 16.13 -20.78 -1.85
CA ILE A 74 16.39 -19.48 -1.22
C ILE A 74 16.97 -18.50 -2.24
N ASP A 75 17.93 -18.94 -3.05
CA ASP A 75 18.54 -18.09 -4.08
C ASP A 75 17.49 -17.63 -5.12
N ASP A 76 16.62 -18.53 -5.58
CA ASP A 76 15.53 -18.18 -6.51
C ASP A 76 14.55 -17.18 -5.89
N LEU A 77 14.13 -17.40 -4.63
CA LEU A 77 13.26 -16.47 -3.92
C LEU A 77 13.92 -15.10 -3.71
N GLN A 78 15.23 -15.06 -3.43
CA GLN A 78 15.96 -13.80 -3.31
C GLN A 78 16.00 -13.02 -4.64
N VAL A 79 16.14 -13.73 -5.78
CA VAL A 79 16.05 -13.12 -7.11
C VAL A 79 14.64 -12.58 -7.37
N GLN A 80 13.60 -13.36 -7.05
CA GLN A 80 12.21 -12.91 -7.19
C GLN A 80 11.91 -11.69 -6.31
N ILE A 81 12.32 -11.71 -5.04
CA ILE A 81 12.17 -10.58 -4.11
C ILE A 81 12.90 -9.36 -4.67
N SER A 82 14.15 -9.50 -5.12
CA SER A 82 14.90 -8.38 -5.69
C SER A 82 14.23 -7.80 -6.93
N GLY A 83 13.69 -8.65 -7.81
CA GLY A 83 12.95 -8.23 -8.99
C GLY A 83 11.65 -7.50 -8.65
N MET A 84 10.93 -7.94 -7.62
CA MET A 84 9.72 -7.27 -7.13
C MET A 84 10.05 -5.98 -6.39
N THR A 85 11.06 -5.96 -5.51
CA THR A 85 11.48 -4.75 -4.78
C THR A 85 11.88 -3.64 -5.76
N GLY A 86 12.56 -3.96 -6.85
CA GLY A 86 12.89 -2.98 -7.89
C GLY A 86 11.67 -2.36 -8.59
N GLN A 87 10.51 -3.04 -8.59
CA GLN A 87 9.25 -2.47 -9.13
C GLN A 87 8.52 -1.56 -8.14
N TYR A 88 8.81 -1.66 -6.84
CA TYR A 88 8.13 -0.91 -5.78
C TYR A 88 9.02 0.10 -5.06
N ASP A 89 10.33 0.08 -5.33
CA ASP A 89 11.23 1.14 -4.91
C ASP A 89 11.07 2.34 -5.85
N LEU A 90 10.18 3.25 -5.45
CA LEU A 90 9.92 4.49 -6.18
C LEU A 90 10.99 5.57 -5.88
N THR A 91 12.03 5.23 -5.11
CA THR A 91 13.09 6.18 -4.76
C THR A 91 14.02 6.39 -5.94
N GLY A 92 14.16 7.64 -6.38
CA GLY A 92 15.15 8.05 -7.38
C GLY A 92 16.45 8.55 -6.74
N ASP A 93 17.44 8.91 -7.56
CA ASP A 93 18.69 9.52 -7.10
C ASP A 93 18.46 10.94 -6.54
N THR A 94 17.33 11.56 -6.90
CA THR A 94 16.91 12.88 -6.43
C THR A 94 15.46 12.88 -5.92
N VAL A 95 15.07 13.93 -5.19
CA VAL A 95 13.66 14.13 -4.78
C VAL A 95 12.78 14.29 -6.01
N LEU A 96 13.23 15.03 -7.03
CA LEU A 96 12.54 15.18 -8.32
C LEU A 96 12.22 13.82 -8.97
N GLU A 97 13.23 12.95 -9.08
CA GLU A 97 13.02 11.61 -9.64
C GLU A 97 12.09 10.77 -8.76
N THR A 98 12.22 10.89 -7.43
CA THR A 98 11.35 10.17 -6.49
C THR A 98 9.88 10.59 -6.65
N VAL A 99 9.58 11.89 -6.73
CA VAL A 99 8.19 12.35 -6.91
C VAL A 99 7.63 11.98 -8.28
N THR A 100 8.49 11.96 -9.31
CA THR A 100 8.13 11.54 -10.67
C THR A 100 7.78 10.05 -10.71
N ASN A 101 8.64 9.21 -10.13
CA ASN A 101 8.38 7.76 -10.04
C ASN A 101 7.08 7.46 -9.26
N ILE A 102 6.80 8.22 -8.21
CA ILE A 102 5.57 8.07 -7.42
C ILE A 102 4.32 8.41 -8.24
N ILE A 103 4.32 9.53 -8.95
CA ILE A 103 3.15 9.98 -9.71
C ILE A 103 2.86 9.05 -10.89
N GLU A 104 3.90 8.61 -11.60
CA GLU A 104 3.79 7.65 -12.71
C GLU A 104 3.31 6.29 -12.22
N PHE A 105 3.92 5.74 -11.16
CA PHE A 105 3.51 4.47 -10.58
C PHE A 105 2.05 4.50 -10.10
N TYR A 106 1.65 5.59 -9.44
CA TYR A 106 0.29 5.72 -8.94
C TYR A 106 -0.71 5.72 -10.10
N HIS A 107 -0.45 6.49 -11.16
CA HIS A 107 -1.28 6.52 -12.36
C HIS A 107 -1.37 5.14 -13.05
N ASP A 108 -0.26 4.41 -13.16
CA ASP A 108 -0.23 3.09 -13.79
C ASP A 108 -1.01 2.03 -13.00
N THR A 109 -1.17 2.23 -11.69
CA THR A 109 -1.80 1.25 -10.78
C THR A 109 -3.22 1.62 -10.36
N HIS A 110 -3.69 2.84 -10.66
CA HIS A 110 -5.01 3.33 -10.26
C HIS A 110 -5.82 3.80 -11.48
N ALA A 111 -7.11 3.47 -11.50
CA ALA A 111 -8.00 3.83 -12.60
C ALA A 111 -8.84 5.07 -12.24
N TYR A 112 -8.76 6.11 -13.07
CA TYR A 112 -9.61 7.28 -12.93
C TYR A 112 -11.07 6.98 -13.33
N SER A 113 -12.01 7.32 -12.46
CA SER A 113 -13.45 7.15 -12.69
C SER A 113 -14.13 8.50 -12.94
N LYS A 114 -14.34 8.84 -14.22
CA LYS A 114 -14.99 10.09 -14.65
C LYS A 114 -16.37 10.43 -14.02
N PRO A 115 -17.23 9.46 -13.66
CA PRO A 115 -18.54 9.77 -13.09
C PRO A 115 -18.51 10.41 -11.70
N ASP A 116 -17.39 10.34 -10.98
CA ASP A 116 -17.29 10.83 -9.61
C ASP A 116 -16.50 12.14 -9.57
N LEU A 117 -17.17 13.23 -9.17
CA LEU A 117 -16.66 14.61 -9.21
C LEU A 117 -15.41 14.81 -8.34
N PHE A 118 -15.15 13.93 -7.38
CA PHE A 118 -14.09 14.10 -6.39
C PHE A 118 -12.89 13.17 -6.58
N VAL A 119 -12.82 12.40 -7.68
CA VAL A 119 -11.73 11.43 -7.90
C VAL A 119 -10.34 12.09 -7.92
N CYS A 120 -10.20 13.30 -8.47
CA CYS A 120 -8.91 14.00 -8.47
C CYS A 120 -8.43 14.31 -7.04
N SER A 121 -9.35 14.65 -6.13
CA SER A 121 -9.03 14.96 -4.73
C SER A 121 -8.65 13.72 -3.91
N ASP A 122 -9.28 12.58 -4.18
CA ASP A 122 -8.90 11.30 -3.57
C ASP A 122 -7.52 10.86 -4.06
N MET A 123 -7.27 10.93 -5.38
CA MET A 123 -5.97 10.61 -5.96
C MET A 123 -4.86 11.53 -5.41
N ALA A 124 -5.13 12.83 -5.29
CA ALA A 124 -4.17 13.76 -4.69
C ALA A 124 -3.91 13.45 -3.21
N SER A 125 -4.93 13.05 -2.45
CA SER A 125 -4.79 12.66 -1.04
C SER A 125 -3.96 11.38 -0.84
N GLU A 126 -4.11 10.40 -1.75
CA GLU A 126 -3.36 9.16 -1.72
C GLU A 126 -1.89 9.39 -2.09
N VAL A 127 -1.63 10.12 -3.18
CA VAL A 127 -0.25 10.48 -3.58
C VAL A 127 0.42 11.35 -2.50
N TRP A 128 -0.30 12.28 -1.88
CA TRP A 128 0.22 13.07 -0.75
C TRP A 128 0.73 12.17 0.37
N SER A 129 -0.02 11.11 0.69
CA SER A 129 0.38 10.15 1.73
C SER A 129 1.63 9.36 1.33
N MET A 130 1.75 9.00 0.04
CA MET A 130 2.94 8.35 -0.50
C MET A 130 4.19 9.23 -0.44
N LEU A 131 4.05 10.54 -0.65
CA LEU A 131 5.13 11.52 -0.52
C LEU A 131 5.54 11.71 0.94
N LYS A 132 4.58 11.90 1.85
CA LYS A 132 4.83 12.05 3.29
C LYS A 132 5.51 10.82 3.89
N ALA A 133 5.16 9.62 3.44
CA ALA A 133 5.83 8.38 3.85
C ALA A 133 7.33 8.36 3.53
N ARG A 134 7.78 9.18 2.56
CA ARG A 134 9.19 9.35 2.18
C ARG A 134 9.83 10.60 2.76
N GLY A 135 9.13 11.32 3.65
CA GLY A 135 9.62 12.56 4.25
C GLY A 135 9.65 13.75 3.29
N ILE A 136 8.94 13.67 2.17
CA ILE A 136 8.83 14.77 1.20
C ILE A 136 7.67 15.66 1.62
N ASP A 137 7.91 16.96 1.76
CA ASP A 137 6.83 17.90 2.04
C ASP A 137 5.96 18.10 0.80
N ALA A 138 4.65 18.18 1.02
CA ALA A 138 3.69 18.31 -0.06
C ALA A 138 2.42 18.99 0.44
N ARG A 139 1.77 19.71 -0.46
CA ARG A 139 0.50 20.41 -0.24
C ARG A 139 -0.52 19.95 -1.27
N ILE A 140 -1.75 19.72 -0.83
CA ILE A 140 -2.85 19.41 -1.72
C ILE A 140 -3.45 20.72 -2.18
N VAL A 141 -3.57 20.94 -3.49
CA VAL A 141 -4.06 22.19 -4.06
C VAL A 141 -5.37 21.94 -4.80
N VAL A 142 -6.31 22.86 -4.66
CA VAL A 142 -7.52 22.96 -5.49
C VAL A 142 -7.53 24.26 -6.25
N GLY A 143 -8.09 24.21 -7.46
CA GLY A 143 -8.26 25.36 -8.31
C GLY A 143 -8.82 24.98 -9.67
N ASN A 144 -8.51 25.81 -10.66
CA ASN A 144 -8.82 25.56 -12.07
C ASN A 144 -7.54 25.72 -12.89
N ILE A 145 -7.23 24.71 -13.71
CA ILE A 145 -5.97 24.63 -14.48
C ILE A 145 -6.08 25.22 -15.90
N ASP A 146 -7.29 25.62 -16.31
CA ASP A 146 -7.58 26.18 -17.63
C ASP A 146 -7.80 27.71 -17.57
N VAL A 147 -8.31 28.21 -16.44
CA VAL A 147 -8.72 29.60 -16.23
C VAL A 147 -8.36 30.05 -14.82
N ALA A 148 -7.83 31.27 -14.70
CA ALA A 148 -7.60 31.88 -13.39
C ALA A 148 -8.93 32.17 -12.68
N ILE A 149 -9.04 31.71 -11.43
CA ILE A 149 -10.20 31.94 -10.55
C ILE A 149 -9.80 32.68 -9.28
N ASP A 150 -10.75 33.43 -8.72
CA ASP A 150 -10.58 34.22 -7.50
C ASP A 150 -11.42 33.72 -6.32
N ASP A 151 -12.28 32.74 -6.56
CA ASP A 151 -13.13 32.10 -5.56
C ASP A 151 -12.89 30.58 -5.58
N ILE A 152 -12.59 30.02 -4.41
CA ILE A 152 -12.30 28.59 -4.23
C ILE A 152 -13.49 27.71 -4.61
N ILE A 153 -14.72 28.23 -4.52
CA ILE A 153 -15.95 27.51 -4.89
C ILE A 153 -15.97 27.18 -6.39
N LEU A 154 -15.22 27.93 -7.21
CA LEU A 154 -15.09 27.70 -8.65
C LEU A 154 -14.00 26.66 -9.00
N SER A 155 -13.35 26.06 -8.01
CA SER A 155 -12.35 25.02 -8.24
C SER A 155 -13.00 23.76 -8.79
N ASP A 156 -12.43 23.19 -9.84
CA ASP A 156 -12.88 21.96 -10.49
C ASP A 156 -11.81 20.89 -10.58
N HIS A 157 -10.60 21.18 -10.10
CA HIS A 157 -9.48 20.25 -10.12
C HIS A 157 -8.69 20.25 -8.82
N ALA A 158 -8.04 19.10 -8.53
CA ALA A 158 -7.17 18.92 -7.39
C ALA A 158 -5.87 18.23 -7.80
N TRP A 159 -4.74 18.73 -7.28
CA TRP A 159 -3.39 18.25 -7.58
C TRP A 159 -2.46 18.43 -6.38
N LEU A 160 -1.16 18.19 -6.54
CA LEU A 160 -0.16 18.38 -5.48
C LEU A 160 0.93 19.38 -5.87
N LEU A 161 1.45 20.09 -4.88
CA LEU A 161 2.74 20.76 -4.93
C LEU A 161 3.69 20.04 -3.98
N ALA A 162 4.71 19.37 -4.52
CA ALA A 162 5.74 18.67 -3.73
C ALA A 162 7.02 19.50 -3.65
N GLU A 163 7.61 19.62 -2.46
CA GLU A 163 8.87 20.34 -2.26
C GLU A 163 10.05 19.47 -2.76
N ILE A 164 10.71 19.92 -3.82
CA ILE A 164 11.83 19.19 -4.46
C ILE A 164 13.21 19.73 -4.05
N ASP A 165 13.24 20.96 -3.53
CA ASP A 165 14.38 21.61 -2.86
C ASP A 165 13.83 22.67 -1.90
N GLU A 166 14.64 23.25 -1.03
CA GLU A 166 14.21 24.22 -0.01
C GLU A 166 13.42 25.39 -0.62
N GLY A 167 12.11 25.42 -0.36
CA GLY A 167 11.17 26.40 -0.89
C GLY A 167 10.81 26.26 -2.37
N GLN A 168 11.33 25.23 -3.06
CA GLN A 168 11.03 24.95 -4.47
C GLN A 168 10.00 23.83 -4.58
N TYR A 169 8.86 24.15 -5.19
CA TYR A 169 7.76 23.21 -5.36
C TYR A 169 7.61 22.77 -6.82
N LEU A 170 7.23 21.52 -7.02
CA LEU A 170 6.87 20.95 -8.31
C LEU A 170 5.40 20.51 -8.30
N ALA A 171 4.65 20.89 -9.32
CA ALA A 171 3.28 20.44 -9.47
C ALA A 171 3.22 19.00 -9.99
N LEU A 172 2.38 18.18 -9.36
CA LEU A 172 2.13 16.80 -9.74
C LEU A 172 0.66 16.64 -10.15
N GLU A 173 0.44 16.36 -11.44
CA GLU A 173 -0.87 16.07 -12.01
C GLU A 173 -1.24 14.60 -11.72
N THR A 174 -2.00 14.38 -10.66
CA THR A 174 -2.30 13.04 -10.12
C THR A 174 -3.24 12.25 -10.99
N THR A 175 -4.14 12.90 -11.73
CA THR A 175 -5.04 12.23 -12.65
C THR A 175 -4.30 11.78 -13.91
N GLY A 176 -3.37 12.60 -14.37
CA GLY A 176 -2.59 12.37 -15.58
C GLY A 176 -1.31 11.56 -15.40
N GLY A 177 -0.77 11.47 -14.18
CA GLY A 177 0.44 10.70 -13.90
C GLY A 177 1.73 11.40 -14.28
N TYR A 178 1.77 12.73 -14.32
CA TYR A 178 2.94 13.49 -14.77
C TYR A 178 3.21 14.73 -13.90
N VAL A 179 4.40 15.29 -14.04
CA VAL A 179 4.79 16.56 -13.41
C VAL A 179 4.52 17.73 -14.35
N VAL A 180 4.24 18.90 -13.79
CA VAL A 180 4.00 20.13 -14.57
C VAL A 180 4.92 21.22 -14.05
N TYR A 181 5.70 21.83 -14.96
CA TYR A 181 6.58 22.95 -14.61
C TYR A 181 5.82 24.28 -14.68
N GLU A 182 6.24 25.26 -13.88
CA GLU A 182 5.57 26.57 -13.77
C GLU A 182 5.55 27.34 -15.11
N ASP A 183 6.60 27.20 -15.92
CA ASP A 183 6.71 27.82 -17.24
C ASP A 183 5.84 27.13 -18.31
N GLU A 184 5.43 25.88 -18.08
CA GLU A 184 4.49 25.15 -18.93
C GLU A 184 3.04 25.54 -18.63
N ASN A 185 2.66 25.53 -17.34
CA ASN A 185 1.36 26.00 -16.90
C ASN A 185 1.42 26.62 -15.49
N PRO A 186 1.43 27.96 -15.38
CA PRO A 186 1.51 28.63 -14.08
C PRO A 186 0.22 28.48 -13.24
N LEU A 187 -0.90 28.00 -13.82
CA LEU A 187 -2.15 27.80 -13.08
C LEU A 187 -2.02 26.66 -12.06
N TYR A 188 -1.14 25.67 -12.28
CA TYR A 188 -0.82 24.64 -11.28
C TYR A 188 -0.14 25.21 -10.02
N TYR A 189 0.37 26.42 -10.08
CA TYR A 189 1.05 27.09 -8.97
C TYR A 189 0.14 28.12 -8.29
N ARG A 190 -1.15 28.15 -8.68
CA ARG A 190 -2.18 29.05 -8.15
C ARG A 190 -3.35 28.23 -7.62
N GLY A 191 -4.03 28.76 -6.61
CA GLY A 191 -5.20 28.11 -6.02
C GLY A 191 -5.18 28.19 -4.51
N TRP A 192 -5.83 27.22 -3.88
CA TRP A 192 -5.92 27.10 -2.44
C TRP A 192 -5.34 25.78 -2.01
N TYR A 193 -4.51 25.79 -0.97
CA TYR A 193 -3.85 24.59 -0.49
C TYR A 193 -4.34 24.16 0.88
N PHE A 194 -4.26 22.85 1.09
CA PHE A 194 -4.55 22.14 2.32
C PHE A 194 -3.30 21.41 2.78
N ASP A 195 -3.08 21.44 4.09
CA ASP A 195 -1.92 20.80 4.72
C ASP A 195 -2.15 19.30 4.97
N SER A 196 -3.39 18.83 4.87
CA SER A 196 -3.73 17.42 5.09
C SER A 196 -4.92 16.93 4.24
N PRO A 197 -5.01 15.61 3.97
CA PRO A 197 -6.20 14.99 3.39
C PRO A 197 -7.47 15.19 4.21
N ALA A 198 -7.35 15.38 5.53
CA ALA A 198 -8.51 15.61 6.38
C ALA A 198 -9.17 16.96 6.08
N ASP A 199 -8.37 18.01 5.90
CA ASP A 199 -8.87 19.35 5.56
C ASP A 199 -9.47 19.37 4.15
N MET A 200 -8.80 18.70 3.19
CA MET A 200 -9.34 18.49 1.84
C MET A 200 -10.70 17.77 1.88
N LYS A 201 -10.83 16.74 2.71
CA LYS A 201 -12.09 16.00 2.85
C LYS A 201 -13.20 16.90 3.41
N SER A 202 -12.92 17.71 4.43
CA SER A 202 -13.88 18.69 4.96
C SER A 202 -14.30 19.71 3.91
N TYR A 203 -13.37 20.18 3.08
CA TYR A 203 -13.68 21.04 1.93
C TYR A 203 -14.61 20.34 0.93
N ASN A 204 -14.31 19.11 0.52
CA ASN A 204 -15.14 18.34 -0.41
C ASN A 204 -16.57 18.13 0.10
N GLU A 205 -16.72 17.85 1.40
CA GLU A 205 -18.03 17.69 2.05
C GLU A 205 -18.85 19.00 1.98
N LEU A 206 -18.21 20.14 2.23
CA LEU A 206 -18.86 21.45 2.15
C LEU A 206 -19.19 21.87 0.71
N ILE A 207 -18.30 21.63 -0.25
CA ILE A 207 -18.58 21.90 -1.67
C ILE A 207 -19.74 21.05 -2.18
N LYS A 208 -19.80 19.78 -1.75
CA LYS A 208 -20.94 18.92 -2.06
C LYS A 208 -22.24 19.48 -1.49
N GLU A 209 -22.24 19.92 -0.24
CA GLU A 209 -23.40 20.56 0.38
C GLU A 209 -23.79 21.86 -0.34
N TYR A 210 -22.81 22.71 -0.64
CA TYR A 210 -22.98 23.96 -1.38
C TYR A 210 -23.66 23.70 -2.73
N ASN A 211 -23.15 22.75 -3.52
CA ASN A 211 -23.70 22.41 -4.83
C ASN A 211 -25.15 21.89 -4.75
N VAL A 212 -25.46 21.04 -3.77
CA VAL A 212 -26.84 20.58 -3.53
C VAL A 212 -27.76 21.74 -3.18
N ARG A 213 -27.30 22.69 -2.36
CA ARG A 213 -28.10 23.87 -1.97
C ARG A 213 -28.29 24.84 -3.14
N VAL A 214 -27.30 25.02 -4.01
CA VAL A 214 -27.42 25.80 -5.24
C VAL A 214 -28.47 25.16 -6.17
N GLU A 215 -28.46 23.84 -6.34
CA GLU A 215 -29.46 23.12 -7.14
C GLU A 215 -30.88 23.34 -6.57
N ILE A 216 -31.06 23.19 -5.26
CA ILE A 216 -32.35 23.43 -4.59
C ILE A 216 -32.80 24.88 -4.77
N ALA A 217 -31.90 25.86 -4.58
CA ALA A 217 -32.23 27.28 -4.73
C ALA A 217 -32.68 27.59 -6.17
N ASN A 218 -31.97 27.08 -7.17
CA ASN A 218 -32.33 27.23 -8.58
C ASN A 218 -33.72 26.63 -8.89
N ASP A 219 -34.01 25.44 -8.35
CA ASP A 219 -35.32 24.80 -8.49
C ASP A 219 -36.46 25.61 -7.83
N LEU A 220 -36.20 26.19 -6.65
CA LEU A 220 -37.16 27.04 -5.95
C LEU A 220 -37.42 28.33 -6.73
N ILE A 221 -36.37 28.99 -7.22
CA ILE A 221 -36.48 30.18 -8.07
C ILE A 221 -37.27 29.87 -9.35
N ALA A 222 -37.02 28.71 -9.98
CA ALA A 222 -37.77 28.30 -11.17
C ALA A 222 -39.26 28.08 -10.87
N ARG A 223 -39.60 27.48 -9.72
CA ARG A 223 -41.00 27.31 -9.27
C ARG A 223 -41.65 28.64 -8.92
N ASP A 224 -40.93 29.54 -8.27
CA ASP A 224 -41.43 30.86 -7.92
C ASP A 224 -41.79 31.67 -9.16
N ASN A 225 -40.91 31.68 -10.17
CA ASN A 225 -41.19 32.28 -11.47
C ASN A 225 -42.47 31.72 -12.11
N GLN A 226 -42.73 30.42 -12.02
CA GLN A 226 -43.97 29.81 -12.51
C GLN A 226 -45.21 30.28 -11.72
N VAL A 227 -45.10 30.45 -10.41
CA VAL A 227 -46.18 30.95 -9.55
C VAL A 227 -46.50 32.41 -9.89
N VAL A 228 -45.47 33.24 -10.08
CA VAL A 228 -45.61 34.64 -10.51
C VAL A 228 -46.27 34.72 -11.90
N ASP A 229 -45.87 33.88 -12.85
CA ASP A 229 -46.50 33.81 -14.18
C ASP A 229 -47.98 33.43 -14.11
N GLN A 230 -48.33 32.43 -13.30
CA GLN A 230 -49.73 32.03 -13.06
C GLN A 230 -50.53 33.15 -12.41
N TYR A 231 -49.94 33.86 -11.44
CA TYR A 231 -50.57 35.00 -10.77
C TYR A 231 -50.91 36.10 -11.77
N ASN A 232 -49.96 36.42 -12.65
CA ASN A 232 -50.11 37.43 -13.69
C ASN A 232 -51.17 37.06 -14.74
N GLN A 233 -51.39 35.76 -14.97
CA GLN A 233 -52.38 35.25 -15.93
C GLN A 233 -53.78 35.04 -15.31
N SER A 234 -53.89 34.89 -13.99
CA SER A 234 -55.17 34.62 -13.34
C SER A 234 -56.07 35.85 -13.28
N THR A 235 -57.33 35.67 -13.69
CA THR A 235 -58.39 36.67 -13.54
C THR A 235 -59.25 36.44 -12.29
N ASN A 236 -58.99 35.38 -11.53
CA ASN A 236 -59.76 35.00 -10.35
C ASN A 236 -59.07 35.54 -9.08
N SER A 237 -59.74 36.44 -8.35
CA SER A 237 -59.16 37.06 -7.15
C SER A 237 -58.83 36.05 -6.03
N SER A 238 -59.62 35.00 -5.87
CA SER A 238 -59.35 33.96 -4.88
C SER A 238 -58.18 33.07 -5.27
N GLU A 239 -57.94 32.86 -6.56
CA GLU A 239 -56.76 32.12 -7.05
C GLU A 239 -55.49 32.96 -6.91
N ARG A 240 -55.56 34.25 -7.28
CA ARG A 240 -54.44 35.19 -7.09
C ARG A 240 -53.99 35.27 -5.64
N ALA A 241 -54.91 35.36 -4.68
CA ALA A 241 -54.57 35.38 -3.26
C ALA A 241 -53.86 34.08 -2.80
N LYS A 242 -54.16 32.92 -3.39
CA LYS A 242 -53.45 31.67 -3.10
C LYS A 242 -52.05 31.66 -3.70
N LEU A 243 -51.91 32.13 -4.94
CA LEU A 243 -50.62 32.20 -5.63
C LEU A 243 -49.69 33.21 -4.94
N GLU A 244 -50.21 34.35 -4.49
CA GLU A 244 -49.47 35.34 -3.69
C GLU A 244 -48.95 34.73 -2.38
N ALA A 245 -49.79 33.99 -1.65
CA ALA A 245 -49.34 33.28 -0.44
C ALA A 245 -48.26 32.22 -0.73
N VAL A 246 -48.31 31.53 -1.88
CA VAL A 246 -47.28 30.56 -2.27
C VAL A 246 -45.98 31.26 -2.65
N HIS A 247 -46.05 32.38 -3.36
CA HIS A 247 -44.90 33.21 -3.70
C HIS A 247 -44.19 33.72 -2.43
N GLU A 248 -44.94 34.31 -1.48
CA GLU A 248 -44.39 34.76 -0.19
C GLU A 248 -43.68 33.62 0.56
N MET A 249 -44.26 32.41 0.56
CA MET A 249 -43.62 31.23 1.16
C MET A 249 -42.34 30.81 0.42
N LEU A 250 -42.32 30.86 -0.92
CA LEU A 250 -41.14 30.50 -1.70
C LEU A 250 -40.03 31.52 -1.52
N GLU A 251 -40.33 32.82 -1.50
CA GLU A 251 -39.36 33.88 -1.21
C GLU A 251 -38.68 33.67 0.15
N GLU A 252 -39.45 33.35 1.20
CA GLU A 252 -38.88 33.08 2.54
C GLU A 252 -37.91 31.89 2.51
N ILE A 253 -38.25 30.81 1.80
CA ILE A 253 -37.40 29.62 1.68
C ILE A 253 -36.14 29.94 0.85
N ILE A 254 -36.27 30.67 -0.26
CA ILE A 254 -35.14 31.09 -1.10
C ILE A 254 -34.16 31.92 -0.27
N LEU A 255 -34.63 32.94 0.46
CA LEU A 255 -33.80 33.78 1.32
C LEU A 255 -33.08 32.96 2.41
N ALA A 256 -33.76 31.97 3.01
CA ALA A 256 -33.14 31.08 3.97
C ALA A 256 -32.02 30.24 3.35
N HIS A 257 -32.22 29.71 2.14
CA HIS A 257 -31.19 28.97 1.41
C HIS A 257 -30.00 29.85 1.02
N GLU A 258 -30.23 31.09 0.58
CA GLU A 258 -29.17 32.05 0.24
C GLU A 258 -28.31 32.40 1.47
N ALA A 259 -28.92 32.58 2.65
CA ALA A 259 -28.19 32.84 3.89
C ALA A 259 -27.30 31.65 4.31
N GLU A 260 -27.78 30.43 4.11
CA GLU A 260 -27.02 29.20 4.36
C GLU A 260 -25.87 29.04 3.35
N LEU A 261 -26.12 29.32 2.06
CA LEU A 261 -25.07 29.31 1.03
C LEU A 261 -23.94 30.30 1.34
N TYR A 262 -24.31 31.51 1.79
CA TYR A 262 -23.33 32.50 2.25
C TYR A 262 -22.50 31.98 3.43
N THR A 263 -23.17 31.35 4.41
CA THR A 263 -22.50 30.77 5.58
C THR A 263 -21.52 29.66 5.18
N ILE A 264 -21.93 28.76 4.29
CA ILE A 264 -21.06 27.68 3.79
C ILE A 264 -19.89 28.25 2.99
N GLY A 265 -20.13 29.24 2.14
CA GLY A 265 -19.08 29.91 1.37
C GLY A 265 -18.02 30.59 2.25
N ASP A 266 -18.45 31.22 3.35
CA ASP A 266 -17.55 31.81 4.35
C ASP A 266 -16.71 30.72 5.05
N ILE A 267 -17.31 29.58 5.41
CA ILE A 267 -16.58 28.45 6.01
C ILE A 267 -15.56 27.89 5.02
N ILE A 268 -15.96 27.62 3.78
CA ILE A 268 -15.09 27.10 2.72
C ILE A 268 -13.88 28.03 2.52
N SER A 269 -14.12 29.34 2.43
CA SER A 269 -13.07 30.35 2.26
C SER A 269 -12.08 30.40 3.42
N GLY A 270 -12.51 29.97 4.62
CA GLY A 270 -11.67 29.91 5.82
C GLY A 270 -10.87 28.62 5.99
N LEU A 271 -11.17 27.56 5.23
CA LEU A 271 -10.50 26.25 5.37
C LEU A 271 -9.12 26.17 4.72
N ALA A 272 -8.85 27.02 3.74
CA ALA A 272 -7.67 26.89 2.91
C ALA A 272 -6.87 28.18 2.83
N SER A 273 -5.56 28.04 2.67
CA SER A 273 -4.67 29.18 2.44
C SER A 273 -4.45 29.36 0.94
N ARG A 274 -4.36 30.61 0.48
CA ARG A 274 -4.12 30.92 -0.94
C ARG A 274 -2.65 30.70 -1.28
N CYS A 275 -2.36 29.95 -2.34
CA CYS A 275 -1.03 29.94 -2.97
C CYS A 275 -0.74 31.34 -3.54
N GLY A 276 0.54 31.74 -3.56
CA GLY A 276 1.03 33.10 -3.80
C GLY A 276 0.24 33.97 -4.81
N THR A 277 0.15 35.26 -4.50
CA THR A 277 -0.40 36.31 -5.39
C THR A 277 0.61 36.82 -6.39
#